data_AF-A0A9D1Q2D1-F1
#
_entry.id   AF-A0A9D1Q2D1-F1
#
_cell.length_a   1.000
_cell.length_b   1.000
_cell.length_c   1.000
_cell.angle_alpha   90.00
_cell.angle_beta   90.00
_cell.angle_gamma   90.00
#
_symmetry.space_group_name_H-M   'P 1'
#
loop_
_entity.id
_entity.type
_entity.pdbx_description
1 polymer ?
#
loop_
_entity_poly.entity_id
_entity_poly.type
_entity_poly.pdbx_seq_one_letter_code
_entity_poly.pdbx_strand_id
1 'polypeptide(L)'
;MTRIIFTIAITTAIGFFIGKYFYSSYRDRRLYYSALTDFVSTLSNNLSFKQEKLSDVVLSYKQKTNKIFAEQLENFSNYISNGGSFSITCDAMKKNSAMVENFFKNMGTVDIFTQKEALKSYQNDFAECLKNSVQEEKNKGMMLLKVFTLLGLAAGIMLM
;
A
#
# COMPACT_ATOMS: atom_id res chain seq x y z
N MET A 1 28.11 32.73 -14.19
CA MET A 1 28.38 31.50 -13.40
C MET A 1 27.23 31.18 -12.44
N THR A 2 26.82 32.11 -11.56
CA THR A 2 25.75 31.90 -10.56
C THR A 2 24.38 31.57 -11.16
N ARG A 3 23.98 32.23 -12.27
CA ARG A 3 22.71 31.96 -12.96
C ARG A 3 22.63 30.55 -13.56
N ILE A 4 23.73 30.07 -14.13
CA ILE A 4 23.83 28.75 -14.77
C ILE A 4 23.64 27.65 -13.71
N ILE A 5 24.39 27.73 -12.60
CA ILE A 5 24.30 26.76 -11.50
C ILE A 5 22.86 26.74 -10.92
N PHE A 6 22.24 27.91 -10.80
CA PHE A 6 20.87 28.03 -10.29
C PHE A 6 19.84 27.36 -11.21
N THR A 7 19.97 27.53 -12.54
CA THR A 7 19.08 26.87 -13.53
C THR A 7 19.16 25.35 -13.42
N ILE A 8 20.38 24.77 -13.36
CA ILE A 8 20.55 23.32 -13.20
C ILE A 8 19.90 22.82 -11.92
N ALA A 9 20.12 23.54 -10.82
CA ALA A 9 19.61 23.14 -9.51
C ALA A 9 18.08 23.06 -9.53
N ILE A 10 17.42 24.06 -10.14
CA ILE A 10 15.96 24.09 -10.26
C ILE A 10 15.45 22.94 -11.14
N THR A 11 15.99 22.75 -12.33
CA THR A 11 15.49 21.72 -13.26
C THR A 11 15.71 20.31 -12.70
N THR A 12 16.84 20.08 -12.02
CA THR A 12 17.14 18.82 -11.34
C THR A 12 16.18 18.57 -10.17
N ALA A 13 15.88 19.61 -9.38
CA ALA A 13 14.93 19.51 -8.29
C ALA A 13 13.52 19.17 -8.80
N ILE A 14 13.07 19.82 -9.87
CA ILE A 14 11.78 19.52 -10.52
C ILE A 14 11.73 18.05 -10.96
N GLY A 15 12.77 17.58 -11.66
CA GLY A 15 12.89 16.19 -12.07
C GLY A 15 12.83 15.22 -10.89
N PHE A 16 13.57 15.51 -9.82
CA PHE A 16 13.52 14.70 -8.59
C PHE A 16 12.13 14.63 -7.97
N PHE A 17 11.41 15.76 -7.87
CA PHE A 17 10.06 15.78 -7.28
C PHE A 17 9.04 15.02 -8.13
N ILE A 18 9.11 15.13 -9.46
CA ILE A 18 8.27 14.33 -10.37
C ILE A 18 8.58 12.83 -10.20
N GLY A 19 9.87 12.46 -10.20
CA GLY A 19 10.28 11.08 -9.99
C GLY A 19 9.84 10.53 -8.63
N LYS A 20 9.92 11.35 -7.57
CA LYS A 20 9.50 11.01 -6.21
C LYS A 20 7.99 10.77 -6.14
N TYR A 21 7.19 11.57 -6.85
CA TYR A 21 5.75 11.38 -6.93
C TYR A 21 5.38 9.99 -7.46
N PHE A 22 5.97 9.59 -8.59
CA PHE A 22 5.75 8.24 -9.15
C PHE A 22 6.28 7.15 -8.21
N TYR A 23 7.49 7.31 -7.67
CA TYR A 23 8.07 6.37 -6.71
C TYR A 23 7.17 6.16 -5.49
N SER A 24 6.53 7.22 -4.97
CA SER A 24 5.63 7.13 -3.82
C SER A 24 4.49 6.14 -4.08
N SER A 25 3.87 6.16 -5.26
CA SER A 25 2.80 5.22 -5.59
C SER A 25 3.22 3.75 -5.50
N TYR A 26 4.44 3.42 -5.97
CA TYR A 26 4.97 2.06 -5.83
C TYR A 26 5.26 1.69 -4.37
N ARG A 27 5.87 2.62 -3.62
CA ARG A 27 6.17 2.45 -2.19
C ARG A 27 4.89 2.26 -1.37
N ASP A 28 3.88 3.07 -1.62
CA ASP A 28 2.61 3.06 -0.88
C ASP A 28 1.88 1.74 -1.09
N ARG A 29 1.85 1.23 -2.32
CA ARG A 29 1.34 -0.12 -2.62
C ARG A 29 2.11 -1.23 -1.90
N ARG A 30 3.45 -1.16 -1.86
CA ARG A 30 4.25 -2.14 -1.10
C ARG A 30 3.93 -2.08 0.39
N LEU A 31 3.89 -0.89 0.97
CA LEU A 31 3.57 -0.69 2.39
C LEU A 31 2.16 -1.20 2.72
N TYR A 32 1.21 -0.99 1.81
CA TYR A 32 -0.14 -1.50 1.93
C TYR A 32 -0.17 -3.03 1.95
N TYR A 33 0.41 -3.69 0.93
CA TYR A 33 0.44 -5.17 0.90
C TYR A 33 1.23 -5.75 2.08
N SER A 34 2.32 -5.10 2.51
CA SER A 34 3.09 -5.55 3.66
C SER A 34 2.24 -5.56 4.94
N ALA A 35 1.47 -4.49 5.17
CA ALA A 35 0.58 -4.43 6.32
C ALA A 35 -0.64 -5.35 6.18
N LEU A 36 -1.16 -5.55 4.96
CA LEU A 36 -2.26 -6.47 4.69
C LEU A 36 -1.87 -7.93 4.95
N THR A 37 -0.70 -8.37 4.50
CA THR A 37 -0.20 -9.73 4.74
C THR A 37 0.02 -9.98 6.24
N ASP A 38 0.58 -9.01 6.96
CA ASP A 38 0.76 -9.13 8.42
C ASP A 38 -0.58 -9.07 9.18
N PHE A 39 -1.55 -8.31 8.68
CA PHE A 39 -2.90 -8.28 9.22
C PHE A 39 -3.64 -9.61 9.05
N VAL A 40 -3.58 -10.22 7.86
CA VAL A 40 -4.15 -11.56 7.61
C VAL A 40 -3.49 -12.61 8.51
N SER A 41 -2.18 -12.51 8.72
CA SER A 41 -1.46 -13.40 9.64
C SER A 41 -1.93 -13.20 11.09
N THR A 42 -2.14 -11.95 11.51
CA THR A 42 -2.70 -11.62 12.82
C THR A 42 -4.11 -12.18 13.00
N LEU A 43 -4.97 -12.06 11.98
CA LEU A 43 -6.33 -12.60 11.99
C LEU A 43 -6.34 -14.13 12.06
N SER A 44 -5.50 -14.79 11.27
CA SER A 44 -5.35 -16.25 11.26
C SER A 44 -4.92 -16.77 12.64
N ASN A 45 -3.95 -16.09 13.28
CA ASN A 45 -3.52 -16.39 14.64
C ASN A 45 -4.64 -16.14 15.66
N ASN A 46 -5.39 -15.05 15.52
CA ASN A 46 -6.51 -14.76 16.40
C ASN A 46 -7.58 -15.87 16.31
N LEU A 47 -8.01 -16.25 15.11
CA LEU A 47 -9.00 -17.32 14.90
C LEU A 47 -8.54 -18.70 15.36
N SER A 48 -7.23 -18.93 15.39
CA SER A 48 -6.66 -20.21 15.81
C SER A 48 -6.52 -20.32 17.33
N PHE A 49 -6.19 -19.23 18.03
CA PHE A 49 -5.78 -19.29 19.44
C PHE A 49 -6.56 -18.38 20.39
N LYS A 50 -6.77 -17.11 20.02
CA LYS A 50 -7.26 -16.08 20.94
C LYS A 50 -8.78 -15.91 20.90
N GLN A 51 -9.36 -16.07 19.71
CA GLN A 51 -10.79 -15.90 19.42
C GLN A 51 -11.34 -14.53 19.86
N GLU A 52 -10.52 -13.48 19.82
CA GLU A 52 -10.98 -12.10 20.06
C GLU A 52 -11.98 -11.69 18.97
N LYS A 53 -12.88 -10.74 19.28
CA LYS A 53 -13.82 -10.21 18.30
C LYS A 53 -13.05 -9.50 17.18
N LEU A 54 -13.55 -9.62 15.94
CA LEU A 54 -12.94 -8.99 14.77
C LEU A 54 -12.72 -7.49 14.96
N SER A 55 -13.68 -6.79 15.57
CA SER A 55 -13.58 -5.35 15.89
C SER A 55 -12.35 -5.03 16.73
N ASP A 56 -12.06 -5.86 17.73
CA ASP A 56 -10.99 -5.63 18.70
C ASP A 56 -9.63 -5.86 18.04
N VAL A 57 -9.54 -6.90 17.20
CA VAL A 57 -8.34 -7.18 16.39
C VAL A 57 -8.06 -6.04 15.41
N VAL A 58 -9.09 -5.53 14.72
CA VAL A 58 -8.97 -4.41 13.78
C VAL A 58 -8.48 -3.16 14.50
N LEU A 59 -9.09 -2.79 15.63
CA LEU A 59 -8.70 -1.61 16.41
C LEU A 59 -7.29 -1.73 16.98
N SER A 60 -6.93 -2.88 17.54
CA SER A 60 -5.59 -3.15 18.06
C SER A 60 -4.52 -3.08 16.97
N TYR A 61 -4.78 -3.70 15.81
CA TYR A 61 -3.83 -3.70 14.71
C TYR A 61 -3.67 -2.30 14.06
N LYS A 62 -4.77 -1.54 13.94
CA LYS A 62 -4.76 -0.17 13.42
C LYS A 62 -3.75 0.72 14.15
N GLN A 63 -3.61 0.58 15.48
CA GLN A 63 -2.73 1.42 16.28
C GLN A 63 -1.23 1.17 16.02
N LYS A 64 -0.85 -0.02 15.55
CA LYS A 64 0.56 -0.41 15.34
C LYS A 64 1.00 -0.45 13.87
N THR A 65 0.06 -0.33 12.93
CA THR A 65 0.36 -0.45 11.50
C THR A 65 0.75 0.89 10.86
N ASN A 66 1.10 0.89 9.59
CA ASN A 66 1.43 2.12 8.86
C ASN A 66 0.16 2.96 8.57
N LYS A 67 0.33 4.28 8.41
CA LYS A 67 -0.77 5.23 8.20
C LYS A 67 -1.71 4.85 7.05
N ILE A 68 -1.16 4.35 5.94
CA ILE A 68 -1.92 4.00 4.73
C ILE A 68 -2.90 2.87 5.06
N PHE A 69 -2.43 1.82 5.73
CA PHE A 69 -3.28 0.70 6.09
C PHE A 69 -4.17 1.00 7.31
N ALA A 70 -3.73 1.86 8.22
CA ALA A 70 -4.55 2.31 9.35
C ALA A 70 -5.81 3.04 8.88
N GLU A 71 -5.71 3.84 7.81
CA GLU A 71 -6.86 4.49 7.17
C GLU A 71 -7.82 3.46 6.56
N GLN A 72 -7.27 2.40 5.94
CA GLN A 72 -8.09 1.30 5.43
C GLN A 72 -8.85 0.57 6.54
N LEU A 73 -8.19 0.30 7.66
CA LEU A 73 -8.81 -0.35 8.81
C LEU A 73 -9.85 0.53 9.48
N GLU A 74 -9.67 1.86 9.46
CA GLU A 74 -10.71 2.78 9.90
C GLU A 74 -11.95 2.70 8.99
N ASN A 75 -11.75 2.73 7.67
CA ASN A 75 -12.85 2.57 6.72
C ASN A 75 -13.56 1.23 6.93
N PHE A 76 -12.81 0.16 7.19
CA PHE A 76 -13.38 -1.15 7.49
C PHE A 76 -14.16 -1.18 8.81
N SER A 77 -13.63 -0.58 9.87
CA SER A 77 -14.28 -0.50 11.18
C SER A 77 -15.62 0.26 11.09
N ASN A 78 -15.64 1.35 10.31
CA ASN A 78 -16.87 2.11 10.05
C ASN A 78 -17.88 1.30 9.22
N TYR A 79 -17.39 0.56 8.21
CA TYR A 79 -18.24 -0.32 7.40
C TYR A 79 -18.92 -1.40 8.24
N ILE A 80 -18.18 -2.06 9.15
CA ILE A 80 -18.74 -3.08 10.04
C ILE A 80 -19.73 -2.48 11.05
N SER A 81 -19.42 -1.31 11.62
CA SER A 81 -20.20 -0.72 12.71
C SER A 81 -21.49 -0.03 12.24
N ASN A 82 -21.43 0.73 11.14
CA ASN A 82 -22.52 1.61 10.74
C ASN A 82 -23.35 1.07 9.56
N GLY A 83 -22.85 0.04 8.87
CA GLY A 83 -23.36 -0.37 7.58
C GLY A 83 -23.10 0.69 6.50
N GLY A 84 -22.76 0.28 5.28
CA GLY A 84 -22.46 1.23 4.20
C GLY A 84 -21.67 0.61 3.05
N SER A 85 -21.02 1.44 2.25
CA SER A 85 -20.12 1.00 1.19
C SER A 85 -18.69 0.88 1.70
N PHE A 86 -18.04 -0.24 1.39
CA PHE A 86 -16.61 -0.43 1.60
C PHE A 86 -15.84 -0.12 0.33
N SER A 87 -14.73 0.61 0.46
CA SER A 87 -13.84 0.96 -0.65
C SER A 87 -12.37 0.99 -0.22
N ILE A 88 -11.47 0.85 -1.20
CA ILE A 88 -10.04 0.97 -0.95
C ILE A 88 -9.64 2.45 -0.85
N THR A 89 -9.02 2.79 0.26
CA THR A 89 -8.56 4.15 0.62
C THR A 89 -7.25 4.51 -0.08
N CYS A 90 -6.37 3.52 -0.31
CA CYS A 90 -5.09 3.74 -0.96
C CYS A 90 -5.24 3.89 -2.49
N ASP A 91 -4.92 5.07 -3.02
CA ASP A 91 -4.98 5.36 -4.47
C ASP A 91 -4.12 4.40 -5.30
N ALA A 92 -2.93 4.04 -4.81
CA ALA A 92 -2.02 3.10 -5.48
C ALA A 92 -2.61 1.68 -5.60
N MET A 93 -3.66 1.38 -4.83
CA MET A 93 -4.34 0.08 -4.80
C MET A 93 -5.64 0.06 -5.60
N LYS A 94 -6.21 1.21 -5.98
CA LYS A 94 -7.53 1.30 -6.64
C LYS A 94 -7.63 0.43 -7.90
N LYS A 95 -6.55 0.31 -8.69
CA LYS A 95 -6.54 -0.52 -9.90
C LYS A 95 -6.55 -2.04 -9.64
N ASN A 96 -6.15 -2.46 -8.44
CA ASN A 96 -6.07 -3.86 -8.02
C ASN A 96 -6.96 -4.12 -6.79
N SER A 97 -8.05 -3.34 -6.64
CA SER A 97 -8.84 -3.31 -5.40
C SER A 97 -9.69 -4.55 -5.21
N ALA A 98 -10.16 -5.19 -6.29
CA ALA A 98 -11.20 -6.21 -6.25
C ALA A 98 -10.90 -7.36 -5.27
N MET A 99 -9.69 -7.92 -5.31
CA MET A 99 -9.31 -9.01 -4.40
C MET A 99 -9.32 -8.57 -2.93
N VAL A 100 -8.80 -7.36 -2.66
CA VAL A 100 -8.72 -6.80 -1.30
C VAL A 100 -10.12 -6.43 -0.80
N GLU A 101 -10.97 -5.86 -1.65
CA GLU A 101 -12.36 -5.59 -1.31
C GLU A 101 -13.14 -6.85 -0.99
N ASN A 102 -12.98 -7.90 -1.81
CA ASN A 102 -13.61 -9.19 -1.56
C ASN A 102 -13.15 -9.77 -0.22
N PHE A 103 -11.86 -9.68 0.09
CA PHE A 103 -11.33 -10.11 1.39
C PHE A 103 -12.04 -9.41 2.56
N PHE A 104 -12.13 -8.07 2.54
CA PHE A 104 -12.79 -7.34 3.63
C PHE A 104 -14.30 -7.59 3.69
N LYS A 105 -14.99 -7.64 2.54
CA LYS A 105 -16.45 -7.86 2.47
C LYS A 105 -16.87 -9.27 2.90
N ASN A 106 -16.02 -10.27 2.70
CA ASN A 106 -16.29 -11.67 3.06
C ASN A 106 -15.90 -12.02 4.50
N MET A 107 -15.31 -11.09 5.23
CA MET A 107 -14.78 -11.40 6.56
C MET A 107 -15.89 -11.43 7.60
N GLY A 108 -16.02 -12.56 8.29
CA GLY A 108 -17.07 -12.77 9.29
C GLY A 108 -18.45 -13.11 8.73
N THR A 109 -18.56 -13.36 7.42
CA THR A 109 -19.82 -13.77 6.77
C THR A 109 -19.97 -15.28 6.63
N VAL A 110 -18.89 -16.03 6.82
CA VAL A 110 -18.85 -17.49 6.71
C VAL A 110 -18.51 -18.14 8.05
N ASP A 111 -18.72 -19.46 8.16
CA ASP A 111 -18.34 -20.21 9.36
C ASP A 111 -16.82 -20.20 9.59
N ILE A 112 -16.41 -20.49 10.83
CA ILE A 112 -15.01 -20.40 11.27
C ILE A 112 -14.08 -21.31 10.46
N PHE A 113 -14.52 -22.51 10.05
CA PHE A 113 -13.69 -23.43 9.29
C PHE A 113 -13.45 -22.89 7.87
N THR A 114 -14.52 -22.48 7.19
CA THR A 114 -14.43 -21.85 5.87
C THR A 114 -13.60 -20.56 5.91
N GLN A 115 -13.76 -19.74 6.97
CA GLN A 115 -12.98 -18.52 7.17
C GLN A 115 -11.48 -18.79 7.31
N LYS A 116 -11.09 -19.88 7.99
CA LYS A 116 -9.68 -20.28 8.15
C LYS A 116 -9.05 -20.67 6.82
N GLU A 117 -9.73 -21.49 6.02
CA GLU A 117 -9.24 -21.87 4.69
C GLU A 117 -9.17 -20.66 3.76
N ALA A 118 -10.19 -19.78 3.79
CA ALA A 118 -10.18 -18.54 3.01
C ALA A 118 -9.00 -17.64 3.40
N LEU A 119 -8.71 -17.47 4.70
CA LEU A 119 -7.57 -16.67 5.16
C LEU A 119 -6.24 -17.23 4.71
N LYS A 120 -6.09 -18.56 4.68
CA LYS A 120 -4.88 -19.22 4.17
C LYS A 120 -4.68 -18.95 2.67
N SER A 121 -5.76 -18.99 1.89
CA SER A 121 -5.72 -18.61 0.47
C SER A 121 -5.30 -17.15 0.31
N TYR A 122 -5.99 -16.22 0.98
CA TYR A 122 -5.66 -14.79 0.90
C TYR A 122 -4.24 -14.48 1.39
N GLN A 123 -3.74 -15.21 2.38
CA GLN A 123 -2.37 -15.03 2.87
C GLN A 123 -1.34 -15.32 1.76
N ASN A 124 -1.55 -16.39 0.99
CA ASN A 124 -0.69 -16.73 -0.15
C ASN A 124 -0.80 -15.68 -1.26
N ASP A 125 -2.03 -15.32 -1.64
CA ASP A 125 -2.28 -14.35 -2.71
C ASP A 125 -1.67 -12.98 -2.39
N PHE A 126 -1.84 -12.51 -1.15
CA PHE A 126 -1.26 -11.24 -0.71
C PHE A 126 0.25 -11.30 -0.53
N ALA A 127 0.82 -12.44 -0.13
CA ALA A 127 2.27 -12.62 -0.08
C ALA A 127 2.89 -12.56 -1.48
N GLU A 128 2.23 -13.14 -2.49
CA GLU A 128 2.66 -13.01 -3.89
C GLU A 128 2.55 -11.55 -4.38
N CYS A 129 1.42 -10.89 -4.09
CA CYS A 129 1.25 -9.47 -4.41
C CYS A 129 2.31 -8.59 -3.73
N LEU A 130 2.65 -8.88 -2.46
CA LEU A 130 3.71 -8.20 -1.74
C LEU A 130 5.06 -8.40 -2.45
N LYS A 131 5.43 -9.64 -2.78
CA LYS A 131 6.66 -9.95 -3.51
C LYS A 131 6.75 -9.17 -4.82
N ASN A 132 5.65 -9.14 -5.59
CA ASN A 132 5.58 -8.39 -6.84
C ASN A 132 5.73 -6.88 -6.60
N SER A 133 5.04 -6.33 -5.59
CA SER A 133 5.13 -4.90 -5.26
C SER A 133 6.53 -4.46 -4.81
N VAL A 134 7.24 -5.32 -4.06
CA VAL A 134 8.65 -5.09 -3.68
C VAL A 134 9.53 -5.01 -4.92
N GLN A 135 9.35 -5.95 -5.86
CA GLN A 135 10.12 -5.98 -7.10
C GLN A 135 9.83 -4.76 -7.99
N GLU A 136 8.56 -4.35 -8.07
CA GLU A 136 8.16 -3.19 -8.85
C GLU A 136 8.63 -1.86 -8.26
N GLU A 137 8.62 -1.70 -6.92
CA GLU A 137 9.22 -0.53 -6.28
C GLU A 137 10.73 -0.46 -6.58
N LYS A 138 11.43 -1.59 -6.41
CA LYS A 138 12.88 -1.65 -6.60
C LYS A 138 13.28 -1.43 -8.06
N ASN A 139 12.55 -1.99 -9.02
CA ASN A 139 12.90 -1.91 -10.43
C ASN A 139 12.28 -0.69 -11.09
N LYS A 140 10.95 -0.55 -11.05
CA LYS A 140 10.24 0.49 -11.80
C LYS A 140 10.26 1.82 -11.03
N GLY A 141 9.89 1.79 -9.75
CA GLY A 141 9.85 2.99 -8.91
C GLY A 141 11.22 3.68 -8.83
N MET A 142 12.26 2.92 -8.50
CA MET A 142 13.62 3.47 -8.41
C MET A 142 14.16 3.93 -9.77
N MET A 143 13.87 3.20 -10.85
CA MET A 143 14.26 3.61 -12.20
C MET A 143 13.61 4.94 -12.58
N LEU A 144 12.31 5.11 -12.35
CA LEU A 144 11.61 6.36 -12.63
C LEU A 144 12.22 7.53 -11.86
N LEU A 145 12.52 7.36 -10.56
CA LEU A 145 13.18 8.40 -9.78
C LEU A 145 14.51 8.84 -10.41
N LYS A 146 15.34 7.87 -10.80
CA LYS A 146 16.64 8.13 -11.44
C LYS A 146 16.47 8.81 -12.79
N VAL A 147 15.59 8.30 -13.65
CA VAL A 147 15.35 8.84 -15.00
C VAL A 147 14.87 10.28 -14.94
N PHE A 148 13.86 10.60 -14.12
CA PHE A 148 13.38 11.98 -14.03
C PHE A 148 14.43 12.93 -13.43
N THR A 149 15.23 12.47 -12.45
CA THR A 149 16.32 13.27 -11.90
C THR A 149 17.38 13.58 -12.97
N LEU A 150 17.78 12.56 -13.75
CA LEU A 150 18.75 12.71 -14.85
C LEU A 150 18.20 13.59 -15.99
N LEU A 151 16.91 13.47 -16.32
CA LEU A 151 16.25 14.33 -17.30
C LEU A 151 16.23 15.80 -16.83
N GLY A 152 15.96 16.04 -15.54
CA GLY A 152 16.04 17.38 -14.95
C GLY A 152 17.45 17.97 -15.04
N LEU A 153 18.47 17.15 -14.79
CA LEU A 153 19.87 17.54 -14.96
C LEU A 153 20.20 17.86 -16.42
N ALA A 154 19.85 16.97 -17.35
CA ALA A 154 20.10 17.15 -18.79
C ALA A 154 19.39 18.39 -19.35
N ALA A 155 18.14 18.63 -18.95
CA ALA A 155 17.41 19.85 -19.30
C ALA A 155 18.10 21.10 -18.77
N GLY A 156 18.63 21.04 -17.54
CA GLY A 156 19.42 22.13 -16.96
C GLY A 156 20.69 22.45 -17.74
N ILE A 157 21.35 21.44 -18.32
CA ILE A 157 22.52 21.59 -19.18
C ILE A 157 22.15 22.18 -20.55
N MET A 158 21.03 21.75 -21.15
CA MET A 158 20.58 22.27 -22.45
C MET A 158 20.08 23.73 -22.38
N LEU A 159 19.60 24.17 -21.22
CA LEU A 159 19.09 25.52 -20.99
C LEU A 159 20.18 26.51 -20.54
N MET A 160 21.43 26.07 -20.45
CA MET A 160 22.59 26.94 -20.22
C MET A 160 22.90 27.79 -21.46
#